data_AF-A0A3P6DU66-F1
#
_entry.id   AF-A0A3P6DU66-F1
#
_cell.length_a   1.000
_cell.length_b   1.000
_cell.length_c   1.000
_cell.angle_alpha   90.00
_cell.angle_beta   90.00
_cell.angle_gamma   90.00
#
_symmetry.space_group_name_H-M   'P 1'
#
loop_
_entity.id
_entity.type
_entity.pdbx_description
1 polymer ?
#
loop_
_entity_poly.entity_id
_entity_poly.type
_entity_poly.pdbx_seq_one_letter_code
_entity_poly.pdbx_strand_id
1 'polypeptide(L)'
;MDHPHVRLHHNPLKCCHYSLHKEAMEESKKYERMVKQTMDKNKKKNNKRGHGSGSGSGLLGVKVRKLQILIPGGKRCNHPDLLLSKTVDYIVHLKLKIRFLKALSDMYSL
;
A
#
# COMPACT_ATOMS: atom_id res chain seq x y z
N MET A 1 -41.19 -54.37 -50.12
CA MET A 1 -41.34 -53.20 -49.23
C MET A 1 -39.98 -52.55 -49.09
N ASP A 2 -39.65 -51.75 -50.10
CA ASP A 2 -38.35 -51.15 -50.33
C ASP A 2 -38.11 -49.99 -49.36
N HIS A 3 -36.97 -50.00 -48.66
CA HIS A 3 -36.57 -48.93 -47.74
C HIS A 3 -35.81 -47.85 -48.52
N PRO A 4 -36.28 -46.59 -48.57
CA PRO A 4 -35.57 -45.54 -49.27
C PRO A 4 -34.42 -45.01 -48.42
N HIS A 5 -33.21 -45.07 -48.98
CA HIS A 5 -32.00 -44.50 -48.40
C HIS A 5 -32.07 -42.96 -48.49
N VAL A 6 -32.43 -42.29 -47.39
CA VAL A 6 -32.44 -40.82 -47.32
C VAL A 6 -31.00 -40.32 -47.31
N ARG A 7 -30.53 -39.86 -48.47
CA ARG A 7 -29.25 -39.15 -48.60
C ARG A 7 -29.40 -37.77 -47.94
N LEU A 8 -28.86 -37.62 -46.72
CA LEU A 8 -28.78 -36.33 -46.04
C LEU A 8 -27.87 -35.40 -46.83
N HIS A 9 -28.46 -34.44 -47.53
CA HIS A 9 -27.75 -33.40 -48.23
C HIS A 9 -27.09 -32.46 -47.21
N HIS A 10 -25.80 -32.62 -46.97
CA HIS A 10 -25.03 -31.72 -46.13
C HIS A 10 -25.07 -30.32 -46.77
N ASN A 11 -25.64 -29.35 -46.05
CA ASN A 11 -25.79 -27.98 -46.54
C ASN A 11 -24.65 -27.12 -45.93
N PRO A 12 -23.55 -26.88 -46.65
CA PRO A 12 -22.33 -26.30 -46.10
C PRO A 12 -22.53 -24.88 -45.54
N LEU A 13 -23.53 -24.15 -46.04
CA LEU A 13 -23.86 -22.79 -45.59
C LEU A 13 -24.34 -22.74 -44.13
N LYS A 14 -25.06 -23.77 -43.65
CA LYS A 14 -25.52 -23.84 -42.24
C LYS A 14 -24.36 -24.11 -41.27
N CYS A 15 -23.36 -24.86 -41.71
CA CYS A 15 -22.16 -25.15 -40.91
C CYS A 15 -21.30 -23.89 -40.74
N CYS A 16 -21.07 -23.14 -41.83
CA CYS A 16 -20.33 -21.88 -41.78
C CYS A 16 -21.01 -20.83 -40.88
N HIS A 17 -22.34 -20.73 -40.92
CA HIS A 17 -23.08 -19.80 -40.05
C HIS A 17 -22.95 -20.16 -38.56
N TYR A 18 -22.99 -21.46 -38.22
CA TYR A 18 -22.75 -21.92 -36.85
C TYR A 18 -21.31 -21.69 -36.39
N SER A 19 -20.33 -21.90 -37.27
CA SER A 19 -18.92 -21.64 -36.98
C SER A 19 -18.65 -20.16 -36.74
N LEU A 20 -19.17 -19.27 -37.60
CA LEU A 20 -19.04 -17.82 -37.45
C LEU A 20 -19.72 -17.31 -36.16
N HIS A 21 -20.91 -17.81 -35.84
CA HIS A 21 -21.60 -17.44 -34.60
C HIS A 21 -20.85 -17.94 -33.35
N LYS A 22 -20.23 -19.13 -33.42
CA LYS A 22 -19.41 -19.69 -32.34
C LYS A 22 -18.13 -18.88 -32.12
N GLU A 23 -17.48 -18.42 -33.19
CA GLU A 23 -16.32 -17.53 -33.14
C GLU A 23 -16.69 -16.17 -32.52
N ALA A 24 -17.76 -15.55 -32.99
CA ALA A 24 -18.26 -14.29 -32.43
C ALA A 24 -18.62 -14.41 -30.94
N MET A 25 -19.22 -15.54 -30.53
CA MET A 25 -19.55 -15.80 -29.13
C MET A 25 -18.29 -15.97 -28.26
N GLU A 26 -17.23 -16.58 -28.79
CA GLU A 26 -15.99 -16.77 -28.03
C GLU A 26 -15.15 -15.49 -27.94
N GLU A 27 -15.17 -14.65 -28.99
CA GLU A 27 -14.59 -13.30 -28.95
C GLU A 27 -15.27 -12.40 -27.92
N SER A 28 -16.60 -12.44 -27.84
CA SER A 28 -17.37 -11.68 -26.84
C SER A 28 -16.98 -12.08 -25.40
N LYS A 29 -16.87 -13.39 -25.12
CA LYS A 29 -16.43 -13.90 -23.81
C LYS A 29 -14.99 -13.48 -23.49
N LYS A 30 -14.10 -13.45 -24.49
CA LYS A 30 -12.72 -13.00 -24.32
C LYS A 30 -12.66 -11.51 -23.94
N TYR A 31 -13.49 -10.67 -24.57
CA TYR A 31 -13.59 -9.26 -24.23
C TYR A 31 -14.13 -9.05 -22.80
N GLU A 32 -15.19 -9.77 -22.43
CA GLU A 32 -15.78 -9.70 -21.08
C GLU A 32 -14.77 -10.10 -19.99
N ARG A 33 -13.99 -11.18 -20.20
CA ARG A 33 -12.91 -11.60 -19.30
C ARG A 33 -11.84 -10.51 -19.14
N MET A 34 -11.46 -9.83 -20.23
CA MET A 34 -10.44 -8.77 -20.22
C MET A 34 -10.92 -7.53 -19.46
N VAL A 35 -12.17 -7.12 -19.66
CA VAL A 35 -12.81 -6.00 -18.96
C VAL A 35 -12.87 -6.29 -17.46
N LYS A 36 -13.29 -7.50 -17.06
CA LYS A 36 -13.36 -7.92 -15.65
C LYS A 36 -11.98 -7.91 -14.97
N GLN A 37 -10.96 -8.47 -15.62
CA GLN A 37 -9.57 -8.41 -15.13
C GLN A 37 -9.06 -6.98 -14.96
N THR A 38 -9.45 -6.05 -15.84
CA THR A 38 -9.07 -4.63 -15.77
C THR A 38 -9.74 -3.95 -14.57
N MET A 39 -11.03 -4.22 -14.33
CA MET A 39 -11.75 -3.71 -13.16
C MET A 39 -11.16 -4.24 -11.84
N ASP A 40 -10.80 -5.52 -11.78
CA ASP A 40 -10.19 -6.13 -10.59
C ASP A 40 -8.79 -5.56 -10.28
N LYS A 41 -7.98 -5.30 -11.32
CA LYS A 41 -6.67 -4.63 -11.20
C LYS A 41 -6.82 -3.22 -10.64
N ASN A 42 -7.80 -2.44 -11.13
CA ASN A 42 -8.05 -1.08 -10.65
C ASN A 42 -8.58 -1.06 -9.21
N LYS A 43 -9.45 -2.00 -8.83
CA LYS A 43 -9.92 -2.17 -7.45
C LYS A 43 -8.77 -2.50 -6.49
N LYS A 44 -7.86 -3.40 -6.88
CA LYS A 44 -6.66 -3.75 -6.08
C LYS A 44 -5.66 -2.60 -5.97
N LYS A 45 -5.56 -1.73 -6.99
CA LYS A 45 -4.69 -0.54 -6.97
C LYS A 45 -5.22 0.54 -6.02
N ASN A 46 -6.54 0.71 -5.94
CA ASN A 46 -7.16 1.68 -5.03
C ASN A 46 -7.06 1.23 -3.56
N ASN A 47 -7.18 -0.07 -3.27
CA ASN A 47 -7.05 -0.59 -1.90
C ASN A 47 -5.63 -0.49 -1.32
N LYS A 48 -4.59 -0.35 -2.14
CA LYS A 48 -3.21 -0.12 -1.66
C LYS A 48 -2.88 1.34 -1.35
N ARG A 49 -3.77 2.27 -1.71
CA ARG A 49 -3.61 3.72 -1.48
C ARG A 49 -4.55 4.26 -0.40
N GLY A 50 -5.41 3.41 0.16
CA GLY A 50 -6.31 3.73 1.26
C GLY A 50 -5.60 3.75 2.61
N HIS A 51 -4.69 4.69 2.81
CA HIS A 51 -4.30 5.14 4.15
C HIS A 51 -4.66 6.62 4.29
N GLY A 52 -5.96 6.90 4.17
CA GLY A 52 -6.55 8.17 4.54
C GLY A 52 -7.11 8.06 5.95
N SER A 53 -6.42 8.64 6.94
CA SER A 53 -7.02 8.96 8.24
C SER A 53 -6.26 10.10 8.91
N GLY A 54 -6.71 11.33 8.65
CA GLY A 54 -6.47 12.49 9.51
C GLY A 54 -5.18 13.28 9.25
N SER A 55 -5.31 14.46 8.66
CA SER A 55 -4.24 15.46 8.46
C SER A 55 -3.47 15.83 9.75
N GLY A 56 -4.07 15.64 10.94
CA GLY A 56 -3.43 15.90 12.24
C GLY A 56 -2.66 14.72 12.86
N SER A 57 -3.07 13.47 12.61
CA SER A 57 -2.48 12.28 13.24
C SER A 57 -1.11 11.93 12.64
N GLY A 58 -0.96 12.13 11.32
CA GLY A 58 0.31 11.92 10.62
C GLY A 58 1.40 12.88 11.08
N LEU A 59 1.06 14.16 11.30
CA LEU A 59 2.03 15.16 11.76
C LEU A 59 2.51 14.89 13.19
N LEU A 60 1.60 14.55 14.10
CA LEU A 60 1.94 14.12 15.46
C LEU A 60 2.82 12.87 15.43
N GLY A 61 2.48 11.87 14.61
CA GLY A 61 3.30 10.68 14.42
C GLY A 61 4.72 11.00 13.92
N VAL A 62 4.87 11.93 12.97
CA VAL A 62 6.19 12.38 12.49
C VAL A 62 6.97 13.08 13.60
N LYS A 63 6.33 13.96 14.38
CA LYS A 63 6.98 14.62 15.52
C LYS A 63 7.45 13.62 16.58
N VAL A 64 6.61 12.64 16.93
CA VAL A 64 6.96 11.59 17.89
C VAL A 64 8.13 10.74 17.38
N ARG A 65 8.12 10.35 16.10
CA ARG A 65 9.25 9.61 15.49
C ARG A 65 10.55 10.42 15.52
N LYS A 66 10.50 11.72 15.22
CA LYS A 66 11.67 12.61 15.31
C LYS A 66 12.20 12.66 16.74
N LEU A 67 11.30 12.78 17.73
CA LEU A 67 11.68 12.79 19.14
C LEU A 67 12.33 11.46 19.56
N GLN A 68 11.77 10.31 19.16
CA GLN A 68 12.35 8.98 19.44
C GLN A 68 13.77 8.81 18.89
N ILE A 69 14.09 9.44 17.76
CA ILE A 69 15.44 9.40 17.18
C ILE A 69 16.41 10.28 17.97
N LEU A 70 15.95 11.44 18.43
CA LEU A 70 16.79 12.42 19.12
C LEU A 70 17.17 11.99 20.54
N ILE A 71 16.25 11.35 21.25
CA ILE A 71 16.45 10.98 22.66
C ILE A 71 17.24 9.68 22.77
N PRO A 72 18.31 9.61 23.60
CA PRO A 72 19.03 8.37 23.87
C PRO A 72 18.09 7.26 24.36
N GLY A 73 18.11 6.12 23.68
CA GLY A 73 17.18 5.00 23.97
C GLY A 73 15.72 5.27 23.60
N GLY A 74 15.41 6.37 22.90
CA GLY A 74 14.07 6.77 22.47
C GLY A 74 13.47 5.89 21.37
N LYS A 75 14.30 5.32 20.49
CA LYS A 75 13.83 4.41 19.41
C LYS A 75 13.12 3.16 19.92
N ARG A 76 13.45 2.70 21.13
CA ARG A 76 12.82 1.55 21.80
C ARG A 76 11.62 1.96 22.67
N CYS A 77 11.31 3.25 22.72
CA CYS A 77 10.29 3.81 23.60
C CYS A 77 8.96 3.95 22.86
N ASN A 78 8.12 2.94 22.97
CA ASN A 78 6.79 2.91 22.34
C ASN A 78 5.71 3.60 23.19
N HIS A 79 5.97 3.79 24.49
CA HIS A 79 5.05 4.46 25.40
C HIS A 79 5.31 5.98 25.40
N PRO A 80 4.28 6.81 25.16
CA PRO A 80 4.44 8.26 25.05
C PRO A 80 4.94 8.88 26.37
N ASP A 81 4.41 8.45 27.51
CA ASP A 81 4.78 9.01 28.82
C ASP A 81 6.25 8.70 29.17
N LEU A 82 6.69 7.48 28.87
CA LEU A 82 8.09 7.10 29.05
C LEU A 82 9.01 7.90 28.12
N LEU A 83 8.59 8.17 26.87
CA LEU A 83 9.36 8.99 25.94
C LEU A 83 9.47 10.43 26.46
N LEU A 84 8.40 10.98 27.02
CA LEU A 84 8.40 12.31 27.63
C LEU A 84 9.31 12.36 28.87
N SER A 85 9.23 11.37 29.76
CA SER A 85 10.12 11.28 30.94
C SER A 85 11.59 11.28 30.52
N LYS A 86 11.98 10.41 29.58
CA LYS A 86 13.36 10.37 29.06
C LYS A 86 13.77 11.67 28.39
N THR A 87 12.83 12.36 27.76
CA THR A 87 13.08 13.67 27.13
C THR A 87 13.43 14.71 28.20
N VAL A 88 12.66 14.77 29.29
CA VAL A 88 12.92 15.68 30.40
C VAL A 88 14.29 15.39 31.02
N ASP A 89 14.58 14.12 31.31
CA ASP A 89 15.86 13.69 31.86
C ASP A 89 17.03 14.11 30.96
N TYR A 90 16.88 13.90 29.65
CA TYR A 90 17.92 14.24 28.69
C TYR A 90 18.14 15.76 28.55
N ILE A 91 17.07 16.57 28.60
CA ILE A 91 17.18 18.03 28.61
C ILE A 91 17.96 18.51 29.84
N VAL A 92 17.63 17.97 31.02
CA VAL A 92 18.34 18.32 32.27
C VAL A 92 19.81 17.92 32.19
N HIS A 93 20.09 16.71 31.70
CA HIS A 93 21.45 16.20 31.52
C HIS A 93 22.27 17.08 30.56
N LEU A 94 21.70 17.50 29.43
CA LEU A 94 22.36 18.39 28.49
C LEU A 94 22.65 19.77 29.11
N LYS A 95 21.68 20.35 29.81
CA LYS A 95 21.86 21.64 30.50
C LYS A 95 23.00 21.57 31.52
N LEU A 96 23.08 20.48 32.28
CA LEU A 96 24.15 20.27 33.25
C LEU A 96 25.52 20.18 32.57
N LYS A 97 25.63 19.39 31.48
CA LYS A 97 26.87 19.30 30.68
C LYS A 97 27.33 20.65 30.17
N ILE A 98 26.41 21.47 29.64
CA ILE A 98 26.75 22.81 29.14
C ILE A 98 27.25 23.69 30.28
N ARG A 99 26.57 23.72 31.43
CA ARG A 99 27.01 24.50 32.60
C ARG A 99 28.38 24.06 33.10
N PHE A 100 28.62 22.76 33.16
CA PHE A 100 29.90 22.20 33.57
C PHE A 100 31.03 22.60 32.61
N LEU A 101 30.84 22.39 31.31
CA LEU A 101 31.82 22.77 30.29
C LEU A 101 32.10 24.28 30.28
N LYS A 102 31.07 25.09 30.49
CA LYS A 102 31.23 26.54 30.60
C LYS A 102 32.05 26.92 31.82
N ALA A 103 31.75 26.36 33.00
CA ALA A 103 32.53 26.61 34.20
C ALA A 103 34.00 26.21 34.03
N LEU A 104 34.27 25.08 33.38
CA LEU A 104 35.64 24.68 33.04
C LEU A 104 36.29 25.67 32.07
N SER A 105 35.60 26.08 31.01
CA SER A 105 36.11 27.08 30.08
C SER A 105 36.47 28.37 30.80
N ASP A 106 35.57 28.88 31.65
CA ASP A 106 35.78 30.12 32.42
C ASP A 106 36.98 29.99 33.38
N MET A 107 37.23 28.80 33.95
CA MET A 107 38.42 28.54 34.78
C MET A 107 39.73 28.50 34.00
N TYR A 108 39.72 27.96 32.78
CA TYR A 108 40.92 27.78 31.95
C TYR A 108 41.18 28.92 30.97
N SER A 109 40.23 29.83 30.76
CA SER A 109 40.39 31.06 29.96
C SER A 109 41.14 32.18 30.71
N LEU A 110 42.07 31.81 31.59
CA LEU A 110 42.95 32.72 32.34
C LEU A 110 43.90 33.48 31.41
#